data_AF-A0A963RYH0-F1
#
_entry.id   AF-A0A963RYH0-F1
#
_cell.length_a   1.000
_cell.length_b   1.000
_cell.length_c   1.000
_cell.angle_alpha   90.00
_cell.angle_beta   90.00
_cell.angle_gamma   90.00
#
_symmetry.space_group_name_H-M   'P 1'
#
loop_
_entity.id
_entity.type
_entity.pdbx_description
1 polymer ?
#
loop_
_entity_poly.entity_id
_entity_poly.type
_entity_poly.pdbx_seq_one_letter_code
_entity_poly.pdbx_strand_id
1 'polypeptide(L)' 'MAETPVRKICKGCRSESVTRDAWAEWDAERQEWVLGAVFDYAFCHNCASRTRIEDVPA' A
#
# COMPACT_ATOMS: atom_id res chain seq x y z
N MET A 1 -9.98 2.79 21.62
CA MET A 1 -11.01 2.78 20.57
C MET A 1 -10.47 1.90 19.47
N ALA A 2 -11.12 0.77 19.16
CA ALA A 2 -10.64 -0.09 18.07
C ALA A 2 -11.00 0.56 16.74
N GLU A 3 -10.00 0.93 15.95
CA GLU A 3 -10.20 1.42 14.60
C GLU A 3 -10.81 0.28 13.76
N THR A 4 -11.93 0.56 13.07
CA THR A 4 -12.60 -0.41 12.22
C THR A 4 -11.63 -0.87 11.12
N PRO A 5 -11.49 -2.19 10.85
CA PRO A 5 -10.63 -2.67 9.79
C PRO A 5 -11.04 -2.07 8.44
N VAL A 6 -10.04 -1.69 7.65
CA VAL A 6 -10.21 -1.10 6.31
C VAL A 6 -9.61 -2.00 5.25
N ARG A 7 -10.24 -2.02 4.07
CA ARG A 7 -9.68 -2.60 2.83
C ARG A 7 -9.16 -1.47 1.95
N LYS A 8 -7.98 -1.70 1.36
CA LYS A 8 -7.33 -0.80 0.42
C LYS A 8 -7.68 -1.24 -0.99
N ILE A 9 -8.43 -0.42 -1.73
CA ILE A 9 -8.90 -0.78 -3.07
C ILE A 9 -8.47 0.23 -4.13
N CYS A 10 -8.33 -0.23 -5.37
CA CYS A 10 -8.15 0.63 -6.52
C CYS A 10 -9.40 1.47 -6.77
N LYS A 11 -9.26 2.79 -6.88
CA LYS A 11 -10.38 3.69 -7.20
C LYS A 11 -11.09 3.33 -8.52
N GLY A 12 -10.36 2.87 -9.53
CA GLY A 12 -10.88 2.57 -10.86
C GLY A 12 -11.63 1.24 -10.94
N CYS A 13 -10.98 0.14 -10.55
CA CYS A 13 -11.53 -1.22 -10.70
C CYS A 13 -12.02 -1.87 -9.41
N ARG A 14 -11.87 -1.20 -8.26
CA ARG A 14 -12.28 -1.68 -6.92
C ARG A 14 -11.57 -2.95 -6.43
N SER A 15 -10.58 -3.44 -7.18
CA SER A 15 -9.72 -4.56 -6.77
C SER A 15 -8.83 -4.17 -5.58
N GLU A 16 -8.55 -5.12 -4.70
CA GLU A 16 -7.61 -5.01 -3.58
C GLU A 16 -6.15 -5.22 -4.00
N SER A 17 -5.90 -5.59 -5.26
CA SER A 17 -4.55 -5.81 -5.80
C SER A 17 -3.86 -4.48 -6.11
N VAL A 18 -3.51 -3.74 -5.05
CA VAL A 18 -2.84 -2.43 -5.10
C VAL A 18 -1.54 -2.42 -4.32
N THR A 19 -0.57 -1.64 -4.79
CA THR A 19 0.74 -1.42 -4.15
C THR A 19 1.06 0.07 -4.08
N ARG A 20 1.86 0.48 -3.09
CA ARG A 20 2.49 1.80 -3.04
C ARG A 20 3.99 1.66 -3.19
N ASP A 21 4.58 2.65 -3.84
CA ASP A 21 6.03 2.79 -3.85
C ASP A 21 6.54 3.14 -2.45
N ALA A 22 7.66 2.54 -2.08
CA ALA A 22 8.27 2.74 -0.78
C ALA A 22 9.75 2.41 -0.85
N TRP A 23 10.54 3.07 -0.01
CA TRP A 23 11.92 2.67 0.23
C TRP A 23 12.01 1.84 1.52
N ALA A 24 12.97 0.93 1.53
CA ALA A 24 13.33 0.17 2.71
C ALA A 24 14.77 0.50 3.09
N GLU A 25 15.03 0.55 4.38
CA GLU A 25 16.34 0.80 4.95
C GLU A 25 16.84 -0.50 5.60
N TRP A 26 18.15 -0.73 5.54
CA TRP A 26 18.75 -1.90 6.17
C TRP A 26 18.94 -1.63 7.67
N ASP A 27 18.22 -2.34 8.52
CA ASP A 27 18.42 -2.31 9.97
C ASP A 27 19.50 -3.32 10.34
N ALA A 28 20.68 -2.82 10.74
CA ALA A 28 21.82 -3.67 11.07
C ALA A 28 21.66 -4.42 12.40
N GLU A 29 20.89 -3.91 13.35
CA GLU A 29 20.67 -4.57 14.64
C GLU A 29 19.70 -5.75 14.47
N ARG A 30 18.67 -5.54 13.65
CA ARG A 30 17.62 -6.52 13.38
C ARG A 30 17.94 -7.44 12.20
N GLN A 31 18.96 -7.11 11.41
CA GLN A 31 19.38 -7.83 10.20
C GLN A 31 18.22 -8.03 9.21
N GLU A 32 17.42 -6.98 9.03
CA GLU A 32 16.25 -7.00 8.14
C GLU A 32 16.09 -5.67 7.39
N TRP A 33 15.40 -5.72 6.24
CA TRP A 33 14.94 -4.53 5.55
C TRP A 33 13.67 -4.02 6.21
N VAL A 34 13.70 -2.79 6.73
CA VAL A 34 12.55 -2.14 7.36
C VAL A 34 11.98 -1.06 6.44
N LEU A 35 10.65 -0.92 6.42
CA LEU A 35 9.98 0.10 5.63
C LEU A 35 10.24 1.49 6.24
N GLY A 36 11.01 2.34 5.55
CA GLY A 36 11.36 3.67 6.06
C GLY A 36 10.26 4.70 5.77
N ALA A 37 9.77 4.73 4.53
CA ALA A 37 8.72 5.64 4.09
C ALA A 37 7.95 5.08 2.90
N VAL A 38 6.68 5.49 2.81
CA VAL A 38 5.78 5.16 1.69
C VAL A 38 5.45 6.43 0.93
N PHE A 39 5.55 6.38 -0.39
CA PHE A 39 5.36 7.51 -1.29
C PHE A 39 3.95 7.53 -1.91
N ASP A 40 3.62 8.64 -2.58
CA ASP A 40 2.30 8.86 -3.19
C ASP A 40 2.05 8.07 -4.48
N TYR A 41 3.07 7.43 -5.04
CA TYR A 41 2.86 6.56 -6.17
C TYR A 41 2.12 5.30 -5.73
N ALA A 42 0.99 5.04 -6.39
CA ALA A 42 0.19 3.84 -6.19
C ALA A 42 -0.07 3.16 -7.53
N PHE A 43 -0.01 1.84 -7.55
CA PHE A 43 -0.18 1.01 -8.72
C PHE A 43 -1.29 -0.03 -8.49
N CYS A 44 -2.10 -0.29 -9.51
CA CYS A 44 -3.06 -1.38 -9.50
C CYS A 44 -2.59 -2.48 -10.44
N HIS A 45 -2.43 -3.69 -9.89
CA HIS A 45 -2.00 -4.86 -10.68
C HIS A 45 -3.07 -5.31 -11.67
N ASN A 46 -4.35 -5.13 -11.36
CA ASN A 46 -5.44 -5.49 -12.27
C ASN A 46 -5.61 -4.49 -13.43
N CYS A 47 -5.40 -3.19 -13.18
CA CYS A 47 -5.42 -2.17 -14.23
C CYS A 47 -4.07 -2.04 -14.96
N ALA A 48 -3.02 -2.70 -14.47
CA ALA A 48 -1.64 -2.57 -14.92
C ALA A 48 -1.18 -1.10 -15.09
N SER A 49 -1.62 -0.22 -14.19
CA SER A 49 -1.42 1.23 -14.32
C SER A 49 -1.42 1.95 -12.97
N ARG A 50 -0.92 3.18 -12.98
CA ARG A 50 -0.97 4.09 -11.82
C ARG A 50 -2.43 4.32 -11.40
N THR A 51 -2.70 4.27 -10.11
CA THR A 51 -4.04 4.47 -9.54
C THR A 51 -4.04 5.37 -8.31
N ARG A 52 -5.21 5.55 -7.71
CA ARG A 52 -5.38 6.02 -6.34
C ARG A 52 -5.95 4.87 -5.51
N ILE A 53 -5.49 4.74 -4.27
CA ILE A 53 -6.00 3.76 -3.32
C ILE A 53 -7.05 4.45 -2.46
N GLU A 54 -8.20 3.80 -2.31
CA GLU A 54 -9.29 4.23 -1.44
C GLU A 54 -9.43 3.27 -0.25
N ASP A 55 -9.72 3.84 0.90
CA ASP A 55 -10.08 3.13 2.11
C ASP A 55 -11.58 2.86 2.14
N VAL A 56 -11.96 1.59 2.26
CA VAL A 56 -13.36 1.19 2.45
C VAL A 56 -13.48 0.30 3.69
N PRO A 57 -14.66 0.26 4.34
CA PRO A 57 -14.90 -0.67 5.44
C PRO A 57 -14.63 -2.12 5.00
N ALA A 58 -13.95 -2.88 5.86
CA ALA A 58 -13.75 -4.32 5.64
C ALA A 58 -15.08 -5.07 5.59
#